data_AF-A0AAD7FG90-F1
#
_entry.id   AF-A0AAD7FG90-F1
#
_cell.length_a   1.000
_cell.length_b   1.000
_cell.length_c   1.000
_cell.angle_alpha   90.00
_cell.angle_beta   90.00
_cell.angle_gamma   90.00
#
_symmetry.space_group_name_H-M   'P 1'
#
loop_
_entity.id
_entity.type
_entity.pdbx_description
1 polymer ?
#
loop_
_entity_poly.entity_id
_entity_poly.type
_entity_poly.pdbx_seq_one_letter_code
_entity_poly.pdbx_strand_id
1 'polypeptide(L)' 'MQTGTRLRQLFATLLLFCEPSQPGNLWAEFRPHICDDLHRRLQIMGRQNPTEDDCYDFGL' A
#
# COMPACT_ATOMS: atom_id res chain seq x y z
N MET A 1 11.45 2.09 11.13
CA MET A 1 10.42 1.04 11.11
C MET A 1 10.04 0.82 9.65
N GLN A 2 10.16 -0.42 9.14
CA GLN A 2 10.12 -0.77 7.71
C GLN A 2 8.82 -1.53 7.37
N THR A 3 7.71 -1.06 7.92
CA THR A 3 6.46 -1.82 8.03
C THR A 3 5.67 -1.83 6.72
N GLY A 4 5.63 -0.73 5.96
CA GLY A 4 4.79 -0.64 4.75
C GLY A 4 5.21 -1.59 3.62
N THR A 5 6.52 -1.83 3.42
CA THR A 5 6.98 -2.75 2.34
C THR A 5 6.66 -4.20 2.64
N ARG A 6 6.80 -4.64 3.91
CA ARG A 6 6.43 -6.00 4.32
C ARG A 6 4.93 -6.22 4.27
N LEU A 7 4.15 -5.24 4.73
CA LEU A 7 2.67 -5.28 4.64
C LEU A 7 2.20 -5.38 3.19
N ARG A 8 2.79 -4.59 2.28
CA ARG A 8 2.46 -4.64 0.84
C ARG A 8 2.76 -6.01 0.23
N GLN A 9 3.92 -6.59 0.55
CA GLN A 9 4.26 -7.95 0.08
C GLN A 9 3.30 -9.00 0.63
N LEU A 10 2.92 -8.89 1.90
CA LEU A 10 1.99 -9.81 2.56
C LEU A 10 0.58 -9.67 1.96
N PHE A 11 0.15 -8.44 1.67
CA PHE A 11 -1.11 -8.16 0.99
C PHE A 11 -1.13 -8.71 -0.45
N ALA A 12 -0.07 -8.49 -1.23
CA ALA A 12 0.07 -9.08 -2.56
C ALA A 12 0.09 -10.61 -2.52
N THR A 13 0.72 -11.21 -1.49
CA THR A 13 0.72 -12.65 -1.27
C THR A 13 -0.68 -13.15 -0.94
N LEU A 14 -1.42 -12.47 -0.06
CA LEU A 14 -2.80 -12.81 0.25
C LEU A 14 -3.69 -12.74 -1.01
N LEU A 15 -3.55 -11.69 -1.82
CA LEU A 15 -4.27 -11.56 -3.09
C LEU A 15 -3.95 -12.69 -4.07
N LEU A 16 -2.67 -13.03 -4.24
CA LEU A 16 -2.21 -14.03 -5.20
C LEU A 16 -2.49 -15.48 -4.78
N PHE A 17 -2.37 -15.80 -3.50
CA PHE A 17 -2.39 -17.18 -3.01
C PHE A 17 -3.64 -17.54 -2.22
N CYS A 18 -4.33 -16.55 -1.65
CA CYS A 18 -5.43 -16.79 -0.71
C CYS A 18 -6.80 -16.45 -1.31
N GLU A 19 -6.86 -15.83 -2.50
CA GLU A 19 -8.09 -15.34 -3.15
C GLU A 19 -9.12 -14.87 -2.11
N PRO A 20 -8.77 -13.85 -1.30
CA PRO A 20 -9.61 -13.44 -0.19
C PRO A 20 -11.00 -13.12 -0.75
N SER A 21 -12.05 -13.61 -0.10
CA SER A 21 -13.43 -13.43 -0.59
C SER A 21 -13.81 -11.95 -0.79
N GLN A 22 -13.11 -11.03 -0.12
CA GLN A 22 -13.33 -9.59 -0.19
C GLN A 22 -12.00 -8.81 -0.15
N PRO A 23 -11.25 -8.76 -1.27
CA PRO A 23 -9.96 -8.08 -1.33
C PRO A 23 -10.10 -6.56 -1.14
N GLY A 24 -11.23 -5.97 -1.56
CA GLY A 24 -11.49 -4.54 -1.45
C GLY A 24 -11.68 -4.06 -0.01
N ASN A 25 -12.32 -4.85 0.86
CA ASN A 25 -12.48 -4.51 2.28
C ASN A 25 -11.14 -4.58 3.01
N LEU A 26 -10.35 -5.61 2.72
CA LEU A 26 -9.02 -5.79 3.27
C LEU A 26 -8.07 -4.67 2.79
N TRP A 27 -8.18 -4.27 1.52
CA TRP A 27 -7.48 -3.08 1.02
C TRP A 27 -7.93 -1.81 1.77
N ALA A 28 -9.23 -1.55 1.91
CA ALA A 28 -9.72 -0.35 2.58
C ALA A 28 -9.25 -0.21 4.03
N GLU A 29 -9.13 -1.33 4.76
CA GLU A 29 -8.66 -1.39 6.14
C GLU A 29 -7.14 -1.23 6.26
N PHE A 30 -6.36 -1.91 5.40
CA PHE A 30 -4.90 -1.95 5.52
C PHE A 30 -4.16 -0.96 4.60
N ARG A 31 -4.83 -0.32 3.63
CA ARG A 31 -4.25 0.68 2.73
C ARG A 31 -3.45 1.77 3.44
N PRO A 32 -3.88 2.40 4.56
CA PRO A 32 -3.08 3.46 5.19
C PRO A 32 -1.73 2.92 5.69
N HIS A 33 -1.70 1.69 6.21
CA HIS A 33 -0.48 1.05 6.68
C HIS A 33 0.42 0.53 5.55
N ILE A 34 -0.17 0.12 4.43
CA ILE A 34 0.56 -0.29 3.22
C ILE A 34 1.21 0.93 2.54
N CYS A 35 0.52 2.07 2.57
CA CYS A 35 0.94 3.31 1.91
C CYS A 35 1.76 4.26 2.78
N ASP A 36 1.85 4.02 4.09
CA ASP A 36 2.66 4.80 5.05
C ASP A 36 4.10 5.04 4.56
N ASP A 37 4.74 3.99 4.05
CA ASP A 37 6.11 4.05 3.53
C ASP A 37 6.17 4.57 2.07
N LEU A 38 5.05 4.48 1.34
CA LEU A 38 4.96 4.88 -0.07
C LEU A 38 4.98 6.40 -0.22
N HIS A 39 4.33 7.12 0.70
CA HIS A 39 4.35 8.58 0.76
C HIS A 39 5.79 9.12 0.84
N ARG A 40 6.60 8.51 1.70
CA ARG A 40 8.03 8.83 1.84
C ARG A 40 8.83 8.47 0.59
N ARG A 41 8.56 7.31 -0.03
CA ARG A 41 9.25 6.89 -1.27
C ARG A 41 8.91 7.81 -2.45
N LEU A 42 7.67 8.27 -2.56
CA LEU A 42 7.23 9.21 -3.60
C LEU A 42 7.89 10.58 -3.43
N GLN A 43 8.02 11.07 -2.19
CA GLN A 43 8.78 12.28 -1.89
C GLN A 43 10.26 12.14 -2.28
N ILE A 44 10.89 10.98 -1.98
CA ILE A 44 12.28 10.69 -2.37
C ILE A 44 12.43 10.61 -3.90
N MET A 45 11.42 10.12 -4.62
CA MET A 45 11.40 10.13 -6.10
C MET A 45 11.15 11.53 -6.70
N GLY A 46 10.99 12.58 -5.89
CA GLY A 46 10.83 13.95 -6.36
C GLY A 46 9.39 14.37 -6.64
N ARG A 47 8.38 13.57 -6.24
CA ARG A 47 7.00 14.07 -6.21
C ARG A 47 6.83 15.00 -5.01
N GLN A 48 6.47 16.25 -5.30
CA GLN A 48 6.12 17.23 -4.26
C GLN A 48 4.70 16.94 -3.77
N ASN A 49 4.57 16.70 -2.47
CA ASN A 49 3.29 16.43 -1.79
C ASN A 49 2.44 15.33 -2.45
N PRO A 50 2.92 14.08 -2.53
CA PRO A 50 2.08 12.98 -2.98
C PRO A 50 0.87 12.89 -2.05
N THR A 51 -0.35 13.00 -2.57
CA THR A 51 -1.55 12.82 -1.75
C THR A 51 -1.69 11.36 -1.31
N GLU A 52 -2.41 11.10 -0.21
CA GLU A 52 -2.72 9.72 0.19
C GLU A 52 -3.43 8.96 -0.94
N ASP A 53 -4.28 9.66 -1.70
CA ASP A 53 -4.96 9.15 -2.88
C ASP A 53 -3.99 8.70 -3.99
N ASP A 54 -2.96 9.51 -4.29
CA ASP A 54 -1.88 9.09 -5.19
C ASP A 54 -1.15 7.87 -4.64
N CYS A 55 -0.89 7.79 -3.34
CA CYS A 55 -0.26 6.60 -2.77
C CYS A 55 -1.14 5.36 -2.95
N TYR A 56 -2.47 5.49 -2.83
CA TYR A 56 -3.39 4.37 -3.07
C TYR A 56 -3.42 3.93 -4.53
N ASP A 57 -3.27 4.86 -5.47
CA ASP A 57 -3.18 4.58 -6.92
C ASP A 57 -1.87 3.87 -7.30
N PHE A 58 -0.74 4.25 -6.68
CA PHE A 58 0.56 3.58 -6.86
C PHE A 58 0.74 2.31 -6.00
N GLY A 59 -0.20 2.03 -5.11
CA GLY A 59 -0.11 0.99 -4.11
C GLY A 59 -0.45 -0.41 -4.61
N LEU A 60 -1.12 -0.52 -5.77
CA LEU A 60 -1.60 -1.76 -6.37
C LEU A 60 -1.41 -1.80 -7.88
#